data_AF-A0A955AUK8-F1
#
_entry.id   AF-A0A955AUK8-F1
#
_cell.length_a   1.000
_cell.length_b   1.000
_cell.length_c   1.000
_cell.angle_alpha   90.00
_cell.angle_beta   90.00
_cell.angle_gamma   90.00
#
_symmetry.space_group_name_H-M   'P 1'
#
loop_
_entity.id
_entity.type
_entity.pdbx_description
1 polymer ?
#
loop_
_entity_poly.entity_id
_entity_poly.type
_entity_poly.pdbx_seq_one_letter_code
_entity_poly.pdbx_strand_id
1 'polypeptide(L)'
;ELPLYSIRHDPITGMTLTYETGTLSPELSEFGLSLLMQGVGQGLADQEQAAAAEAIGDTVLRRVVEHSYERQGQLIKDELKRVDDFLLPRLGGEPFPALPMLSHSQSRTDERRERVPERPRTLTQVLKEGPPRNTVARPPKPSPPKAADYKPIMAVQLQRANLAEKHMGRHDPFLVAAWYGLQATTQVPARERSTQWVSLGQRIASSAKQLPEHEIYDEDRAALLEVAADLMLRAALLDSEKSSWVNVTSTKADMALVLLESALRLDPPDSTGRLREQQAIACALTGRLRRAYAIASELRTIRGDSQRFRFLLARLAFLNGRSDESLVELGIAIERLGLTDIDAVKACRDLPRQSPRFRELTSVELEAISHAVLRGGTVQVVNRSSFPLTNVEIELRHPGQGGSRRIETFASYLAPGDDCSVPYDDSYAPVISVAGSDNQDRGRINLKSDQGSAQVEVH
;
A
#
# COMPACT_ATOMS: atom_id res chain seq x y z
N GLU A 1 -20.29 -7.13 11.89
CA GLU A 1 -18.86 -6.83 12.09
C GLU A 1 -18.53 -5.64 11.21
N LEU A 2 -17.97 -4.57 11.78
CA LEU A 2 -17.61 -3.38 11.00
C LEU A 2 -16.16 -3.54 10.53
N PRO A 3 -15.88 -3.52 9.22
CA PRO A 3 -14.51 -3.54 8.73
C PRO A 3 -13.78 -2.29 9.21
N LEU A 4 -12.58 -2.50 9.78
CA LEU A 4 -11.68 -1.43 10.18
C LEU A 4 -10.74 -1.13 9.02
N TYR A 5 -10.71 0.13 8.61
CA TYR A 5 -9.80 0.62 7.57
C TYR A 5 -8.71 1.49 8.18
N SER A 6 -7.46 1.28 7.77
CA SER A 6 -6.32 2.12 8.11
C SER A 6 -5.84 2.87 6.87
N ILE A 7 -5.63 4.17 7.03
CA ILE A 7 -5.19 5.07 5.97
C ILE A 7 -3.70 5.38 6.14
N ARG A 8 -2.92 5.20 5.08
CA ARG A 8 -1.45 5.26 5.10
C ARG A 8 -0.87 6.02 3.95
N HIS A 9 -0.04 7.00 4.27
CA HIS A 9 0.79 7.66 3.29
C HIS A 9 2.03 6.81 3.00
N ASP A 10 2.16 6.34 1.76
CA ASP A 10 3.35 5.66 1.28
C ASP A 10 4.42 6.70 0.88
N PRO A 11 5.57 6.74 1.56
CA PRO A 11 6.67 7.63 1.19
C PRO A 11 7.36 7.25 -0.13
N ILE A 12 7.08 6.08 -0.72
CA ILE A 12 7.70 5.57 -1.96
C ILE A 12 7.05 6.17 -3.21
N THR A 13 5.73 6.29 -3.21
CA THR A 13 4.94 6.73 -4.37
C THR A 13 4.29 8.10 -4.17
N GLY A 14 4.31 8.62 -2.94
CA GLY A 14 3.49 9.76 -2.54
C GLY A 14 2.04 9.37 -2.21
N MET A 15 1.67 8.10 -2.33
CA MET A 15 0.27 7.68 -2.33
C MET A 15 -0.32 7.40 -0.97
N THR A 16 -1.53 7.91 -0.72
CA THR A 16 -2.36 7.52 0.42
C THR A 16 -3.13 6.24 0.08
N LEU A 17 -2.91 5.19 0.87
CA LEU A 17 -3.44 3.84 0.68
C LEU A 17 -4.40 3.51 1.82
N THR A 18 -5.54 2.92 1.49
CA THR A 18 -6.55 2.49 2.47
C THR A 18 -6.54 0.97 2.52
N TYR A 19 -6.28 0.40 3.69
CA TYR A 19 -6.20 -1.05 3.90
C TYR A 19 -7.27 -1.50 4.88
N GLU A 20 -7.95 -2.60 4.58
CA GLU A 20 -8.78 -3.31 5.56
C GLU A 20 -7.86 -4.08 6.51
N THR A 21 -7.81 -3.69 7.78
CA THR A 21 -6.89 -4.29 8.79
C THR A 21 -7.49 -5.51 9.50
N GLY A 22 -8.63 -6.02 9.01
CA GLY A 22 -9.17 -7.35 9.30
C GLY A 22 -10.25 -7.45 10.38
N THR A 23 -10.90 -8.62 10.41
CA THR A 23 -11.44 -9.31 11.59
C THR A 23 -10.46 -10.42 11.98
N LEU A 24 -10.10 -10.50 13.27
CA LEU A 24 -8.96 -11.29 13.78
C LEU A 24 -9.07 -12.81 13.52
N SER A 25 -8.10 -13.39 12.81
CA SER A 25 -7.82 -14.83 12.66
C SER A 25 -6.29 -15.08 12.67
N PRO A 26 -5.77 -16.24 13.15
CA PRO A 26 -4.45 -16.31 13.80
C PRO A 26 -3.24 -16.70 12.92
N GLU A 27 -3.29 -16.54 11.59
CA GLU A 27 -2.14 -16.83 10.72
C GLU A 27 -1.36 -15.54 10.37
N LEU A 28 -0.42 -15.18 11.25
CA LEU A 28 0.51 -14.07 11.05
C LEU A 28 1.61 -14.48 10.06
N SER A 29 1.40 -14.19 8.78
CA SER A 29 2.46 -14.19 7.77
C SER A 29 3.43 -13.02 7.98
N GLU A 30 4.62 -13.08 7.37
CA GLU A 30 5.66 -12.03 7.34
C GLU A 30 5.10 -10.65 6.88
N PHE A 31 4.04 -10.67 6.08
CA PHE A 31 3.25 -9.51 5.67
C PHE A 31 2.48 -8.87 6.84
N GLY A 32 1.99 -9.68 7.78
CA GLY A 32 1.34 -9.24 9.02
C GLY A 32 2.29 -8.52 9.97
N LEU A 33 3.58 -8.86 10.00
CA LEU A 33 4.58 -8.18 10.83
C LEU A 33 4.87 -6.75 10.35
N SER A 34 5.01 -6.58 9.04
CA SER A 34 5.12 -5.29 8.36
C SER A 34 3.87 -4.43 8.60
N LEU A 35 2.67 -4.99 8.44
CA LEU A 35 1.40 -4.29 8.72
C LEU A 35 1.21 -3.94 10.20
N LEU A 36 1.62 -4.81 11.12
CA LEU A 36 1.44 -4.62 12.57
C LEU A 36 2.42 -3.58 13.14
N MET A 37 3.70 -3.65 12.76
CA MET A 37 4.71 -2.64 13.15
C MET A 37 4.38 -1.23 12.68
N GLN A 38 3.68 -1.16 11.56
CA GLN A 38 3.45 0.08 10.86
C GLN A 38 2.03 0.60 11.27
N GLY A 39 1.04 -0.27 11.53
CA GLY A 39 -0.27 0.08 12.11
C GLY A 39 -0.20 0.57 13.57
N VAL A 40 0.72 -0.02 14.37
CA VAL A 40 1.07 0.46 15.72
C VAL A 40 1.57 1.91 15.70
N GLY A 41 2.23 2.35 14.63
CA GLY A 41 2.73 3.72 14.50
C GLY A 41 1.68 4.80 14.23
N GLN A 42 0.43 4.43 13.89
CA GLN A 42 -0.59 5.40 13.45
C GLN A 42 -1.82 5.51 14.35
N GLY A 43 -1.92 4.72 15.43
CA GLY A 43 -3.13 4.65 16.25
C GLY A 43 -2.96 4.83 17.76
N LEU A 44 -1.81 5.28 18.24
CA LEU A 44 -1.53 5.29 19.68
C LEU A 44 -1.57 6.70 20.27
N ALA A 45 -2.76 7.12 20.67
CA ALA A 45 -2.98 8.35 21.45
C ALA A 45 -2.88 8.11 22.97
N ASP A 46 -2.85 6.86 23.43
CA ASP A 46 -2.94 6.51 24.86
C ASP A 46 -1.76 5.67 25.36
N GLN A 47 -1.32 5.93 26.60
CA GLN A 47 -0.10 5.38 27.20
C GLN A 47 -0.20 3.87 27.45
N GLU A 48 -1.40 3.36 27.77
CA GLU A 48 -1.65 1.93 27.93
C GLU A 48 -1.60 1.17 26.59
N GLN A 49 -2.07 1.79 25.50
CA GLN A 49 -2.02 1.17 24.18
C GLN A 49 -0.59 1.13 23.62
N ALA A 50 0.24 2.11 23.97
CA ALA A 50 1.67 2.10 23.68
C ALA A 50 2.41 0.99 24.43
N ALA A 51 2.11 0.77 25.72
CA ALA A 51 2.67 -0.33 26.51
C ALA A 51 2.19 -1.71 26.01
N ALA A 52 0.93 -1.82 25.58
CA ALA A 52 0.40 -3.04 24.97
C ALA A 52 1.06 -3.33 23.60
N ALA A 53 1.27 -2.31 22.78
CA ALA A 53 1.97 -2.43 21.50
C ALA A 53 3.46 -2.73 21.67
N GLU A 54 4.10 -2.21 22.72
CA GLU A 54 5.47 -2.55 23.14
C GLU A 54 5.57 -4.04 23.52
N ALA A 55 4.66 -4.54 24.36
CA ALA A 55 4.61 -5.94 24.74
C ALA A 55 4.34 -6.89 23.56
N ILE A 56 3.46 -6.49 22.63
CA ILE A 56 3.19 -7.26 21.41
C ILE A 56 4.41 -7.24 20.47
N GLY A 57 5.04 -6.08 20.28
CA GLY A 57 6.25 -5.95 19.46
C GLY A 57 7.39 -6.82 19.96
N ASP A 58 7.66 -6.83 21.28
CA ASP A 58 8.67 -7.67 21.89
C ASP A 58 8.35 -9.16 21.78
N THR A 59 7.07 -9.54 21.93
CA THR A 59 6.61 -10.92 21.77
C THR A 59 6.77 -11.39 20.32
N VAL A 60 6.51 -10.52 19.35
CA VAL A 60 6.61 -10.81 17.93
C VAL A 60 8.07 -10.90 17.49
N LEU A 61 8.94 -9.98 17.92
CA LEU A 61 10.38 -10.03 17.66
C LEU A 61 11.00 -11.28 18.30
N ARG A 62 10.63 -11.60 19.54
CA ARG A 62 11.04 -12.84 20.19
C ARG A 62 10.59 -14.06 19.41
N ARG A 63 9.33 -14.12 18.95
CA ARG A 63 8.83 -15.23 18.13
C ARG A 63 9.50 -15.34 16.78
N VAL A 64 9.81 -14.24 16.09
CA VAL A 64 10.52 -14.28 14.80
C VAL A 64 11.94 -14.80 15.00
N VAL A 65 12.61 -14.36 16.05
CA VAL A 65 13.95 -14.83 16.42
C VAL A 65 13.92 -16.31 16.84
N GLU A 66 12.97 -16.70 17.69
CA GLU A 66 12.76 -18.10 18.10
C GLU A 66 12.43 -18.99 16.90
N HIS A 67 11.56 -18.55 15.98
CA HIS A 67 11.17 -19.35 14.82
C HIS A 67 12.30 -19.44 13.78
N SER A 68 13.12 -18.39 13.64
CA SER A 68 14.36 -18.44 12.85
C SER A 68 15.35 -19.43 13.44
N TYR A 69 15.56 -19.41 14.76
CA TYR A 69 16.41 -20.38 15.46
C TYR A 69 15.84 -21.80 15.45
N GLU A 70 14.51 -21.97 15.52
CA GLU A 70 13.84 -23.27 15.39
C GLU A 70 13.98 -23.81 13.97
N ARG A 71 13.82 -22.98 12.94
CA ARG A 71 13.96 -23.38 11.53
C ARG A 71 15.41 -23.74 11.22
N GLN A 72 16.38 -22.94 11.68
CA GLN A 72 17.80 -23.26 11.59
C GLN A 72 18.16 -24.51 12.41
N GLY A 73 17.61 -24.64 13.62
CA GLY A 73 17.81 -25.82 14.47
C GLY A 73 17.22 -27.10 13.86
N GLN A 74 16.08 -26.99 13.18
CA GLN A 74 15.45 -28.11 12.48
C GLN A 74 16.22 -28.49 11.22
N LEU A 75 16.70 -27.51 10.44
CA LEU A 75 17.60 -27.75 9.31
C LEU A 75 18.91 -28.43 9.75
N ILE A 76 19.52 -27.96 10.84
CA ILE A 76 20.73 -28.57 11.42
C ILE A 76 20.44 -29.99 11.92
N LYS A 77 19.29 -30.24 12.55
CA LYS A 77 18.88 -31.58 12.98
C LYS A 77 18.61 -32.51 11.80
N ASP A 78 17.97 -32.02 10.75
CA ASP A 78 17.66 -32.80 9.57
C ASP A 78 18.95 -33.15 8.79
N GLU A 79 19.91 -32.22 8.73
CA GLU A 79 21.23 -32.49 8.16
C GLU A 79 22.10 -33.39 9.04
N LEU A 80 22.13 -33.20 10.36
CA LEU A 80 22.80 -34.13 11.28
C LEU A 80 22.22 -35.53 11.19
N LYS A 81 20.89 -35.65 11.08
CA LYS A 81 20.21 -36.92 10.87
C LYS A 81 20.58 -37.54 9.52
N ARG A 82 20.66 -36.77 8.44
CA ARG A 82 21.14 -37.26 7.13
C ARG A 82 22.59 -37.74 7.21
N VAL A 83 23.44 -37.03 7.94
CA VAL A 83 24.84 -37.41 8.17
C VAL A 83 24.93 -38.69 9.01
N ASP A 84 24.14 -38.79 10.09
CA ASP A 84 24.07 -39.96 10.96
C ASP A 84 23.52 -41.18 10.21
N ASP A 85 22.41 -41.03 9.48
CA ASP A 85 21.81 -42.08 8.64
C ASP A 85 22.77 -42.53 7.53
N PHE A 86 23.72 -41.70 7.13
CA PHE A 86 24.74 -42.01 6.13
C PHE A 86 26.03 -42.58 6.72
N LEU A 87 26.45 -42.16 7.92
CA LEU A 87 27.72 -42.54 8.55
C LEU A 87 27.60 -43.71 9.53
N LEU A 88 26.51 -43.82 10.30
CA LEU A 88 26.32 -44.90 11.28
C LEU A 88 26.27 -46.30 10.62
N PRO A 89 25.57 -46.52 9.50
CA PRO A 89 25.62 -47.80 8.79
C PRO A 89 27.02 -48.14 8.27
N ARG A 90 27.83 -47.12 7.94
CA ARG A 90 29.20 -47.28 7.43
C ARG A 90 30.19 -47.69 8.51
N LEU A 91 30.07 -47.11 9.70
CA LEU A 91 30.86 -47.52 10.85
C LEU A 91 30.50 -48.94 11.33
N GLY A 92 29.30 -49.42 11.00
CA GLY A 92 28.84 -50.80 11.20
C GLY A 92 29.31 -51.81 10.15
N GLY A 93 30.02 -51.39 9.10
CA GLY A 93 30.55 -52.28 8.06
C GLY A 93 29.59 -52.62 6.92
N GLU A 94 28.47 -51.91 6.75
CA GLU A 94 27.59 -52.14 5.61
C GLU A 94 28.17 -51.57 4.30
N PRO A 95 28.08 -52.33 3.18
CA PRO A 95 28.56 -51.87 1.88
C PRO A 95 27.70 -50.73 1.32
N PHE A 96 28.30 -49.87 0.49
CA PHE A 96 27.64 -48.72 -0.12
C PHE A 96 26.33 -49.12 -0.83
N PRO A 97 25.19 -48.45 -0.55
CA PRO A 97 24.04 -48.57 -1.42
C PRO A 97 24.41 -47.99 -2.79
N ALA A 98 24.13 -48.75 -3.86
CA ALA A 98 24.31 -48.28 -5.21
C ALA A 98 23.46 -47.00 -5.41
N LEU A 99 24.12 -45.91 -5.79
CA LEU A 99 23.43 -44.65 -6.08
C LEU A 99 22.35 -44.90 -7.14
N PRO A 100 21.11 -44.43 -6.93
CA PRO A 100 20.07 -44.60 -7.93
C PRO A 100 20.45 -43.80 -9.17
N MET A 101 20.65 -44.50 -10.28
CA MET A 101 20.75 -43.85 -11.58
C MET A 101 19.42 -43.13 -11.85
N LEU A 102 19.50 -41.83 -12.11
CA LEU A 102 18.39 -40.96 -12.43
C LEU A 102 17.63 -41.47 -13.67
N SER A 103 16.56 -42.22 -13.45
CA SER A 103 15.54 -42.50 -14.48
C SER A 103 14.39 -41.51 -14.35
N HIS A 104 14.05 -40.88 -15.47
CA HIS A 104 12.98 -39.91 -15.68
C HIS A 104 11.70 -40.18 -14.86
N SER A 105 11.26 -39.19 -14.10
CA SER A 105 9.96 -39.19 -13.43
C SER A 105 8.89 -38.59 -14.35
N GLN A 106 7.95 -39.47 -14.70
CA GLN A 106 6.71 -39.17 -15.40
C GLN A 106 5.72 -38.46 -14.46
N SER A 107 4.91 -37.61 -15.08
CA SER A 107 3.74 -36.93 -14.52
C SER A 107 2.77 -37.88 -13.82
N ARG A 108 2.26 -37.47 -12.67
CA ARG A 108 0.99 -37.97 -12.12
C ARG A 108 0.04 -36.81 -11.89
N THR A 109 -0.97 -36.78 -12.76
CA THR A 109 -2.26 -36.16 -12.53
C THR A 109 -3.08 -37.02 -11.56
N ASP A 110 -4.07 -36.34 -10.98
CA ASP A 110 -5.39 -36.84 -10.57
C ASP A 110 -5.76 -36.91 -9.07
N GLU A 111 -6.97 -36.39 -8.88
CA GLU A 111 -7.96 -36.62 -7.83
C GLU A 111 -7.81 -35.91 -6.49
N ARG A 112 -8.50 -34.75 -6.37
CA ARG A 112 -9.25 -34.45 -5.14
C ARG A 112 -10.58 -33.75 -5.41
N ARG A 113 -11.64 -34.50 -5.07
CA ARG A 113 -13.07 -34.18 -5.15
C ARG A 113 -13.50 -33.13 -4.10
N GLU A 114 -14.38 -32.25 -4.59
CA GLU A 114 -15.57 -31.66 -3.97
C GLU A 114 -15.79 -31.83 -2.45
N ARG A 115 -15.82 -30.71 -1.73
CA ARG A 115 -16.78 -30.46 -0.64
C ARG A 115 -17.20 -28.99 -0.61
N VAL A 116 -18.46 -28.75 -0.92
CA VAL A 116 -19.19 -27.48 -0.71
C VAL A 116 -19.77 -27.50 0.72
N PRO A 117 -19.61 -26.44 1.52
CA PRO A 117 -20.46 -26.23 2.69
C PRO A 117 -21.55 -25.19 2.41
N GLU A 118 -22.68 -25.47 3.04
CA GLU A 118 -24.00 -24.88 2.87
C GLU A 118 -24.11 -23.44 3.41
N ARG A 119 -25.02 -22.68 2.79
CA ARG A 119 -25.49 -21.36 3.26
C ARG A 119 -26.36 -21.50 4.52
N PRO A 120 -26.25 -20.61 5.51
CA PRO A 120 -27.34 -20.33 6.43
C PRO A 120 -28.24 -19.21 5.92
N ARG A 121 -29.51 -19.35 6.30
CA ARG A 121 -30.68 -18.58 5.89
C ARG A 121 -30.77 -17.20 6.55
N THR A 122 -31.53 -16.36 5.85
CA THR A 122 -32.14 -15.09 6.23
C THR A 122 -32.73 -15.05 7.64
N LEU A 123 -32.57 -13.91 8.30
CA LEU A 123 -33.38 -13.48 9.43
C LEU A 123 -33.77 -12.01 9.23
N THR A 124 -35.05 -11.81 8.94
CA THR A 124 -35.74 -10.52 8.96
C THR A 124 -36.62 -10.52 10.21
N GLN A 125 -36.45 -9.54 11.11
CA GLN A 125 -37.52 -8.68 11.63
C GLN A 125 -37.13 -7.91 12.91
N VAL A 126 -37.39 -6.60 12.84
CA VAL A 126 -37.95 -5.70 13.86
C VAL A 126 -37.15 -5.47 15.14
N LEU A 127 -36.65 -4.24 15.32
CA LEU A 127 -36.85 -3.47 16.55
C LEU A 127 -36.97 -1.97 16.20
N LYS A 128 -38.19 -1.45 16.43
CA LYS A 128 -38.49 -0.03 16.61
C LYS A 128 -38.01 0.35 18.01
N GLU A 129 -37.23 1.41 18.13
CA GLU A 129 -37.29 2.42 19.21
C GLU A 129 -36.15 3.42 19.02
N GLY A 130 -36.50 4.70 18.88
CA GLY A 130 -35.54 5.78 18.62
C GLY A 130 -34.84 6.23 19.90
N PRO A 131 -33.53 6.57 19.85
CA PRO A 131 -32.85 7.11 21.01
C PRO A 131 -33.17 8.60 21.21
N PRO A 132 -33.18 9.08 22.47
CA PRO A 132 -33.44 10.49 22.78
C PRO A 132 -32.28 11.39 22.34
N ARG A 133 -32.66 12.61 21.94
CA ARG A 133 -31.77 13.72 21.59
C ARG A 133 -30.85 14.08 22.75
N ASN A 134 -29.56 13.73 22.64
CA ASN A 134 -28.49 14.34 23.40
C ASN A 134 -27.74 15.32 22.49
N THR A 135 -27.89 16.61 22.76
CA THR A 135 -27.01 17.68 22.27
C THR A 135 -25.66 17.55 22.97
N VAL A 136 -24.80 16.68 22.45
CA VAL A 136 -23.40 16.58 22.88
C VAL A 136 -22.61 17.67 22.16
N ALA A 137 -22.00 18.57 22.93
CA ALA A 137 -21.05 19.53 22.40
C ALA A 137 -19.92 18.79 21.66
N ARG A 138 -19.66 19.24 20.43
CA ARG A 138 -18.68 18.71 19.48
C ARG A 138 -17.33 18.48 20.18
N PRO A 139 -16.75 17.25 20.21
CA PRO A 139 -15.34 17.12 20.52
C PRO A 139 -14.56 17.89 19.46
N PRO A 140 -13.52 18.66 19.82
CA PRO A 140 -12.70 19.37 18.86
C PRO A 140 -12.12 18.35 17.86
N LYS A 141 -12.10 18.73 16.57
CA LYS A 141 -11.42 17.95 15.52
C LYS A 141 -10.05 17.50 16.04
N PRO A 142 -9.71 16.19 16.06
CA PRO A 142 -8.35 15.78 16.36
C PRO A 142 -7.47 16.42 15.30
N SER A 143 -6.67 17.40 15.70
CA SER A 143 -5.66 17.96 14.83
C SER A 143 -4.67 16.84 14.49
N PRO A 144 -4.21 16.74 13.23
CA PRO A 144 -3.17 15.78 12.89
C PRO A 144 -2.00 15.93 13.89
N PRO A 145 -1.45 14.83 14.41
CA PRO A 145 -0.37 14.87 15.38
C PRO A 145 0.71 15.81 14.85
N LYS A 146 1.06 16.80 15.67
CA LYS A 146 2.06 17.80 15.30
C LYS A 146 3.39 17.07 15.12
N ALA A 147 4.30 17.59 14.31
CA ALA A 147 5.64 17.00 14.15
C ALA A 147 6.37 16.74 15.49
N ALA A 148 5.98 17.44 16.57
CA ALA A 148 6.45 17.20 17.94
C ALA A 148 6.00 15.84 18.54
N ASP A 149 4.82 15.33 18.15
CA ASP A 149 4.21 14.12 18.72
C ASP A 149 4.85 12.82 18.19
N TYR A 150 5.62 12.91 17.10
CA TYR A 150 6.37 11.79 16.54
C TYR A 150 7.76 11.59 17.19
N LYS A 151 8.26 12.58 17.93
CA LYS A 151 9.59 12.50 18.58
C LYS A 151 9.77 11.30 19.51
N PRO A 152 8.78 10.87 20.33
CA PRO A 152 8.94 9.72 21.21
C PRO A 152 9.05 8.40 20.44
N ILE A 153 8.16 8.18 19.45
CA ILE A 153 8.18 6.97 18.62
C ILE A 153 9.50 6.88 17.84
N MET A 154 9.99 7.99 17.31
CA MET A 154 11.27 8.05 16.60
C MET A 154 12.46 7.84 17.53
N ALA A 155 12.44 8.38 18.74
CA ALA A 155 13.47 8.13 19.75
C ALA A 155 13.52 6.64 20.14
N VAL A 156 12.36 5.98 20.27
CA VAL A 156 12.26 4.53 20.52
C VAL A 156 12.81 3.74 19.33
N GLN A 157 12.45 4.08 18.10
CA GLN A 157 13.00 3.40 16.91
C GLN A 157 14.50 3.59 16.77
N LEU A 158 15.03 4.80 17.03
CA LEU A 158 16.46 5.08 17.02
C LEU A 158 17.20 4.42 18.19
N GLN A 159 16.55 4.25 19.34
CA GLN A 159 17.12 3.55 20.49
C GLN A 159 17.16 2.04 20.26
N ARG A 160 16.05 1.45 19.78
CA ARG A 160 15.98 0.05 19.30
C ARG A 160 16.99 -0.19 18.21
N ALA A 161 17.15 0.82 17.36
CA ALA A 161 18.27 0.86 16.48
C ALA A 161 19.56 0.78 17.35
N ASN A 162 20.05 1.84 17.96
CA ASN A 162 21.37 1.83 18.62
C ASN A 162 21.67 0.61 19.56
N LEU A 163 20.64 0.01 20.17
CA LEU A 163 20.73 -1.26 20.89
C LEU A 163 21.07 -2.46 19.98
N ALA A 164 20.35 -2.66 18.87
CA ALA A 164 20.67 -3.73 17.93
C ALA A 164 22.10 -3.57 17.41
N GLU A 165 22.57 -2.36 17.07
CA GLU A 165 23.97 -2.15 16.65
C GLU A 165 25.00 -2.60 17.72
N LYS A 166 24.69 -2.41 19.01
CA LYS A 166 25.55 -2.85 20.12
C LYS A 166 25.52 -4.36 20.36
N HIS A 167 24.39 -5.02 20.09
CA HIS A 167 24.18 -6.44 20.42
C HIS A 167 24.33 -7.37 19.21
N MET A 168 24.24 -6.84 18.00
CA MET A 168 24.48 -7.58 16.77
C MET A 168 25.98 -7.80 16.65
N GLY A 169 26.45 -9.03 16.92
CA GLY A 169 27.75 -9.46 16.42
C GLY A 169 27.82 -9.11 14.94
N ARG A 170 28.95 -8.56 14.48
CA ARG A 170 29.15 -7.97 13.14
C ARG A 170 29.02 -8.96 11.96
N HIS A 171 28.30 -10.06 12.12
CA HIS A 171 28.40 -11.26 11.31
C HIS A 171 27.08 -11.75 10.71
N ASP A 172 25.91 -11.25 11.17
CA ASP A 172 24.63 -11.64 10.55
C ASP A 172 24.20 -10.59 9.50
N PRO A 173 24.23 -10.93 8.20
CA PRO A 173 23.93 -9.98 7.12
C PRO A 173 22.44 -9.61 7.04
N PHE A 174 21.52 -10.44 7.54
CA PHE A 174 20.07 -10.14 7.52
C PHE A 174 19.71 -9.14 8.60
N LEU A 175 20.28 -9.31 9.79
CA LEU A 175 20.12 -8.35 10.88
C LEU A 175 20.69 -6.98 10.48
N VAL A 176 21.83 -6.96 9.78
CA VAL A 176 22.41 -5.74 9.20
C VAL A 176 21.48 -5.12 8.14
N ALA A 177 20.82 -5.92 7.31
CA ALA A 177 19.86 -5.41 6.32
C ALA A 177 18.59 -4.86 6.96
N ALA A 178 17.99 -5.57 7.91
CA ALA A 178 16.82 -5.13 8.66
C ALA A 178 17.12 -3.83 9.43
N TRP A 179 18.31 -3.78 10.04
CA TRP A 179 18.85 -2.60 10.67
C TRP A 179 18.91 -1.38 9.75
N TYR A 180 19.59 -1.52 8.61
CA TYR A 180 19.74 -0.42 7.66
C TYR A 180 18.41 -0.04 7.02
N GLY A 181 17.50 -0.99 6.82
CA GLY A 181 16.12 -0.73 6.44
C GLY A 181 15.38 0.12 7.47
N LEU A 182 15.50 -0.18 8.76
CA LEU A 182 14.96 0.63 9.84
C LEU A 182 15.57 2.04 9.85
N GLN A 183 16.89 2.16 9.76
CA GLN A 183 17.56 3.47 9.67
C GLN A 183 17.05 4.29 8.49
N ALA A 184 16.81 3.66 7.33
CA ALA A 184 16.27 4.30 6.14
C ALA A 184 14.85 4.85 6.33
N THR A 185 14.10 4.35 7.32
CA THR A 185 12.75 4.86 7.68
C THR A 185 12.76 5.96 8.73
N THR A 186 13.88 6.18 9.42
CA THR A 186 14.01 7.26 10.40
C THR A 186 14.04 8.62 9.70
N GLN A 187 13.53 9.68 10.35
CA GLN A 187 13.44 11.03 9.77
C GLN A 187 14.83 11.67 9.60
N VAL A 188 15.50 11.32 8.51
CA VAL A 188 16.65 12.08 8.00
C VAL A 188 16.13 13.30 7.25
N PRO A 189 16.80 14.47 7.38
CA PRO A 189 16.46 15.65 6.62
C PRO A 189 16.28 15.31 5.14
N ALA A 190 15.21 15.80 4.52
CA ALA A 190 14.84 15.41 3.15
C ALA A 190 16.00 15.57 2.14
N ARG A 191 16.89 16.55 2.37
CA ARG A 191 18.07 16.82 1.52
C ARG A 191 19.15 15.74 1.59
N GLU A 192 19.25 15.00 2.69
CA GLU A 192 20.31 14.00 2.92
C GLU A 192 19.82 12.57 2.68
N ARG A 193 18.50 12.38 2.64
CA ARG A 193 17.84 11.08 2.53
C ARG A 193 18.30 10.27 1.32
N SER A 194 18.40 10.91 0.15
CA SER A 194 18.86 10.27 -1.09
C SER A 194 20.29 9.69 -0.95
N THR A 195 21.23 10.48 -0.42
CA THR A 195 22.62 10.05 -0.19
C THR A 195 22.71 8.95 0.86
N GLN A 196 21.94 9.07 1.95
CA GLN A 196 21.92 8.08 3.02
C GLN A 196 21.42 6.73 2.52
N TRP A 197 20.30 6.68 1.78
CA TRP A 197 19.76 5.44 1.24
C TRP A 197 20.75 4.72 0.32
N VAL A 198 21.49 5.46 -0.52
CA VAL A 198 22.55 4.85 -1.35
C VAL A 198 23.66 4.25 -0.49
N SER A 199 24.14 4.99 0.53
CA SER A 199 25.18 4.51 1.46
C SER A 199 24.73 3.24 2.21
N LEU A 200 23.48 3.22 2.70
CA LEU A 200 22.89 2.06 3.35
C LEU A 200 22.77 0.88 2.38
N GLY A 201 22.25 1.09 1.17
CA GLY A 201 22.17 0.06 0.13
C GLY A 201 23.54 -0.55 -0.21
N GLN A 202 24.59 0.28 -0.33
CA GLN A 202 25.96 -0.22 -0.57
C GLN A 202 26.46 -1.11 0.58
N ARG A 203 26.14 -0.77 1.83
CA ARG A 203 26.52 -1.59 3.00
C ARG A 203 25.77 -2.91 3.04
N ILE A 204 24.47 -2.92 2.72
CA ILE A 204 23.68 -4.16 2.59
C ILE A 204 24.25 -5.04 1.47
N ALA A 205 24.49 -4.48 0.29
CA ALA A 205 25.08 -5.21 -0.83
C ALA A 205 26.48 -5.79 -0.51
N SER A 206 27.27 -5.09 0.31
CA SER A 206 28.56 -5.60 0.80
C SER A 206 28.40 -6.74 1.80
N SER A 207 27.32 -6.74 2.58
CA SER A 207 26.99 -7.80 3.54
C SER A 207 26.51 -9.08 2.82
N ALA A 208 25.80 -8.94 1.70
CA ALA A 208 25.42 -10.08 0.85
C ALA A 208 26.64 -10.89 0.35
N LYS A 209 27.82 -10.26 0.21
CA LYS A 209 29.07 -10.93 -0.18
C LYS A 209 29.71 -11.73 0.95
N GLN A 210 29.24 -11.58 2.19
CA GLN A 210 29.74 -12.35 3.33
C GLN A 210 29.08 -13.72 3.43
N LEU A 211 27.91 -13.90 2.79
CA LEU A 211 27.30 -15.21 2.64
C LEU A 211 28.15 -16.08 1.70
N PRO A 212 28.34 -17.38 2.00
CA PRO A 212 29.09 -18.28 1.13
C PRO A 212 28.50 -18.34 -0.29
N GLU A 213 29.37 -18.46 -1.30
CA GLU A 213 28.97 -18.66 -2.70
C GLU A 213 28.53 -20.11 -2.93
N HIS A 214 27.39 -20.48 -2.37
CA HIS A 214 26.77 -21.80 -2.51
C HIS A 214 25.28 -21.64 -2.78
N GLU A 215 24.74 -22.50 -3.65
CA GLU A 215 23.33 -22.50 -4.07
C GLU A 215 22.31 -22.45 -2.92
N ILE A 216 22.64 -23.02 -1.75
CA ILE A 216 21.75 -23.00 -0.57
C ILE A 216 21.55 -21.59 0.01
N TYR A 217 22.45 -20.65 -0.28
CA TYR A 217 22.39 -19.25 0.16
C TYR A 217 22.02 -18.30 -0.98
N ASP A 218 21.72 -18.79 -2.19
CA ASP A 218 21.48 -17.91 -3.33
C ASP A 218 20.18 -17.11 -3.17
N GLU A 219 19.12 -17.71 -2.64
CA GLU A 219 17.86 -17.01 -2.31
C GLU A 219 18.12 -15.88 -1.29
N ASP A 220 18.85 -16.19 -0.23
CA ASP A 220 19.23 -15.24 0.82
C ASP A 220 20.08 -14.08 0.29
N ARG A 221 21.07 -14.39 -0.57
CA ARG A 221 21.90 -13.39 -1.25
C ARG A 221 21.06 -12.53 -2.19
N ALA A 222 20.13 -13.13 -2.94
CA ALA A 222 19.20 -12.42 -3.81
C ALA A 222 18.34 -11.44 -3.01
N ALA A 223 17.79 -11.87 -1.87
CA ALA A 223 16.98 -11.03 -0.99
C ALA A 223 17.76 -9.83 -0.44
N LEU A 224 19.01 -10.01 0.01
CA LEU A 224 19.85 -8.89 0.46
C LEU A 224 20.17 -7.91 -0.67
N LEU A 225 20.46 -8.42 -1.87
CA LEU A 225 20.69 -7.58 -3.06
C LEU A 225 19.43 -6.83 -3.50
N GLU A 226 18.25 -7.45 -3.38
CA GLU A 226 16.96 -6.81 -3.60
C GLU A 226 16.78 -5.61 -2.67
N VAL A 227 16.95 -5.81 -1.35
CA VAL A 227 16.79 -4.73 -0.36
C VAL A 227 17.79 -3.60 -0.63
N ALA A 228 19.04 -3.94 -0.96
CA ALA A 228 20.05 -2.95 -1.34
C ALA A 228 19.63 -2.15 -2.59
N ALA A 229 19.13 -2.82 -3.62
CA ALA A 229 18.65 -2.20 -4.84
C ALA A 229 17.43 -1.31 -4.60
N ASP A 230 16.48 -1.75 -3.76
CA ASP A 230 15.28 -0.99 -3.41
C ASP A 230 15.64 0.37 -2.78
N LEU A 231 16.61 0.41 -1.86
CA LEU A 231 17.08 1.66 -1.26
C LEU A 231 17.70 2.60 -2.31
N MET A 232 18.53 2.08 -3.22
CA MET A 232 19.12 2.87 -4.29
C MET A 232 18.06 3.38 -5.28
N LEU A 233 17.06 2.56 -5.57
CA LEU A 233 15.96 2.91 -6.46
C LEU A 233 15.06 3.98 -5.84
N ARG A 234 14.76 3.89 -4.54
CA ARG A 234 14.05 4.95 -3.80
C ARG A 234 14.81 6.27 -3.84
N ALA A 235 16.13 6.24 -3.71
CA ALA A 235 16.95 7.44 -3.83
C ALA A 235 16.88 8.03 -5.25
N ALA A 236 16.93 7.17 -6.28
CA ALA A 236 16.76 7.60 -7.66
C ALA A 236 15.38 8.22 -7.94
N LEU A 237 14.33 7.62 -7.39
CA LEU A 237 12.94 8.10 -7.50
C LEU A 237 12.76 9.45 -6.81
N LEU A 238 13.29 9.61 -5.59
CA LEU A 238 13.24 10.85 -4.83
C LEU A 238 13.91 12.00 -5.60
N ASP A 239 15.08 11.75 -6.21
CA ASP A 239 15.78 12.75 -7.02
C ASP A 239 15.01 13.10 -8.32
N SER A 240 14.13 12.20 -8.77
CA SER A 240 13.40 12.31 -10.04
C SER A 240 11.92 12.69 -9.88
N GLU A 241 11.44 12.92 -8.65
CA GLU A 241 10.01 13.10 -8.32
C GLU A 241 9.35 14.22 -9.14
N LYS A 242 10.09 15.31 -9.41
CA LYS A 242 9.59 16.51 -10.10
C LYS A 242 9.85 16.51 -11.60
N SER A 243 10.54 15.50 -12.12
CA SER A 243 10.93 15.40 -13.52
C SER A 243 10.18 14.27 -14.23
N SER A 244 10.01 14.44 -15.54
CA SER A 244 9.55 13.35 -16.41
C SER A 244 10.68 12.34 -16.59
N TRP A 245 10.36 11.05 -16.66
CA TRP A 245 11.35 9.98 -16.85
C TRP A 245 11.91 9.89 -18.28
N VAL A 246 11.37 10.64 -19.27
CA VAL A 246 11.77 10.54 -20.69
C VAL A 246 13.29 10.67 -20.90
N ASN A 247 13.96 11.53 -20.13
CA ASN A 247 15.39 11.83 -20.28
C ASN A 247 16.17 11.68 -18.95
N VAL A 248 15.65 10.88 -18.01
CA VAL A 248 16.32 10.69 -16.73
C VAL A 248 17.46 9.69 -16.89
N THR A 249 18.65 10.09 -16.44
CA THR A 249 19.84 9.25 -16.35
C THR A 249 20.37 9.28 -14.92
N SER A 250 19.79 8.42 -14.07
CA SER A 250 20.17 8.34 -12.66
C SER A 250 21.28 7.32 -12.45
N THR A 251 22.44 7.80 -11.98
CA THR A 251 23.56 6.94 -11.57
C THR A 251 23.16 5.99 -10.43
N LYS A 252 22.23 6.42 -9.56
CA LYS A 252 21.69 5.59 -8.47
C LYS A 252 20.83 4.44 -9.01
N ALA A 253 20.05 4.69 -10.05
CA ALA A 253 19.27 3.65 -10.72
C ALA A 253 20.16 2.67 -11.50
N ASP A 254 21.26 3.14 -12.11
CA ASP A 254 22.26 2.24 -12.72
C ASP A 254 22.88 1.30 -11.68
N MET A 255 23.23 1.81 -10.48
CA MET A 255 23.71 0.97 -9.39
C MET A 255 22.66 -0.07 -8.95
N ALA A 256 21.40 0.35 -8.78
CA ALA A 256 20.30 -0.56 -8.45
C ALA A 256 20.13 -1.65 -9.52
N LEU A 257 20.22 -1.29 -10.81
CA LEU A 257 20.08 -2.22 -11.93
C LEU A 257 21.13 -3.33 -11.89
N VAL A 258 22.39 -3.02 -11.57
CA VAL A 258 23.47 -4.01 -11.44
C VAL A 258 23.19 -5.00 -10.31
N LEU A 259 22.64 -4.53 -9.18
CA LEU A 259 22.27 -5.38 -8.06
C LEU A 259 21.07 -6.27 -8.40
N LEU A 260 20.05 -5.73 -9.07
CA LEU A 260 18.87 -6.48 -9.50
C LEU A 260 19.21 -7.56 -10.54
N GLU A 261 20.07 -7.24 -11.51
CA GLU A 261 20.57 -8.24 -12.47
C GLU A 261 21.40 -9.33 -11.77
N SER A 262 22.05 -9.02 -10.65
CA SER A 262 22.76 -10.01 -9.85
C SER A 262 21.79 -10.86 -9.01
N ALA A 263 20.79 -10.25 -8.38
CA ALA A 263 19.74 -10.95 -7.65
C ALA A 263 18.96 -11.92 -8.56
N LEU A 264 18.57 -11.49 -9.76
CA LEU A 264 17.87 -12.33 -10.75
C LEU A 264 18.71 -13.50 -11.29
N ARG A 265 20.05 -13.45 -11.19
CA ARG A 265 20.89 -14.61 -11.51
C ARG A 265 20.87 -15.66 -10.40
N LEU A 266 20.64 -15.24 -9.17
CA LEU A 266 20.58 -16.08 -7.98
C LEU A 266 19.17 -16.64 -7.74
N ASP A 267 18.13 -15.85 -8.05
CA ASP A 267 16.72 -16.27 -8.11
C ASP A 267 16.10 -15.99 -9.50
N PRO A 268 16.41 -16.82 -10.52
CA PRO A 268 15.85 -16.66 -11.86
C PRO A 268 14.31 -16.78 -11.96
N PRO A 269 13.63 -17.64 -11.18
CA PRO A 269 12.17 -17.75 -11.23
C PRO A 269 11.45 -16.44 -10.94
N ASP A 270 11.90 -15.66 -9.93
CA ASP A 270 11.25 -14.44 -9.44
C ASP A 270 9.72 -14.61 -9.45
N SER A 271 9.25 -15.59 -8.67
CA SER A 271 7.87 -16.08 -8.71
C SER A 271 6.84 -14.98 -8.43
N THR A 272 7.25 -13.98 -7.63
CA THR A 272 6.43 -12.82 -7.30
C THR A 272 6.46 -11.72 -8.35
N GLY A 273 7.47 -11.70 -9.23
CA GLY A 273 7.70 -10.66 -10.24
C GLY A 273 8.29 -9.36 -9.69
N ARG A 274 8.67 -9.33 -8.41
CA ARG A 274 9.06 -8.10 -7.70
C ARG A 274 10.43 -7.60 -8.13
N LEU A 275 11.40 -8.50 -8.31
CA LEU A 275 12.74 -8.15 -8.79
C LEU A 275 12.69 -7.56 -10.19
N ARG A 276 11.92 -8.20 -11.09
CA ARG A 276 11.70 -7.68 -12.44
C ARG A 276 10.91 -6.37 -12.46
N GLU A 277 9.97 -6.15 -11.56
CA GLU A 277 9.26 -4.86 -11.45
C GLU A 277 10.25 -3.74 -11.08
N GLN A 278 11.09 -3.95 -10.06
CA GLN A 278 12.15 -3.01 -9.70
C GLN A 278 13.16 -2.82 -10.85
N GLN A 279 13.48 -3.90 -11.58
CA GLN A 279 14.36 -3.84 -12.75
C GLN A 279 13.76 -2.97 -13.86
N ALA A 280 12.45 -3.04 -14.09
CA ALA A 280 11.75 -2.19 -15.04
C ALA A 280 11.84 -0.71 -14.63
N ILE A 281 11.63 -0.39 -13.35
CA ILE A 281 11.77 0.98 -12.84
C ILE A 281 13.23 1.47 -13.01
N ALA A 282 14.21 0.65 -12.64
CA ALA A 282 15.63 0.99 -12.78
C ALA A 282 16.01 1.21 -14.25
N CYS A 283 15.51 0.36 -15.17
CA CYS A 283 15.68 0.57 -16.62
C CYS A 283 15.06 1.89 -17.08
N ALA A 284 13.90 2.28 -16.56
CA ALA A 284 13.25 3.52 -16.95
C ALA A 284 14.05 4.74 -16.50
N LEU A 285 14.53 4.74 -15.25
CA LEU A 285 15.34 5.81 -14.66
C LEU A 285 16.79 5.86 -15.17
N THR A 286 17.19 4.92 -16.03
CA THR A 286 18.49 4.90 -16.73
C THR A 286 18.33 5.21 -18.23
N GLY A 287 17.15 5.67 -18.65
CA GLY A 287 16.83 6.01 -20.05
C GLY A 287 16.55 4.81 -20.95
N ARG A 288 16.50 3.59 -20.41
CA ARG A 288 16.26 2.35 -21.16
C ARG A 288 14.76 2.02 -21.27
N LEU A 289 13.96 2.99 -21.70
CA LEU A 289 12.48 2.94 -21.67
C LEU A 289 11.87 1.74 -22.40
N ARG A 290 12.44 1.34 -23.56
CA ARG A 290 11.96 0.17 -24.31
C ARG A 290 12.15 -1.13 -23.53
N ARG A 291 13.31 -1.29 -22.89
CA ARG A 291 13.60 -2.46 -22.04
C ARG A 291 12.72 -2.47 -20.81
N ALA A 292 12.55 -1.32 -20.15
CA ALA A 292 11.66 -1.17 -19.01
C ALA A 292 10.23 -1.62 -19.33
N TYR A 293 9.67 -1.13 -20.43
CA TYR A 293 8.32 -1.48 -20.85
C TYR A 293 8.18 -2.95 -21.25
N ALA A 294 9.19 -3.54 -21.92
CA ALA A 294 9.18 -4.97 -22.24
C ALA A 294 9.10 -5.83 -20.97
N ILE A 295 9.98 -5.57 -19.98
CA ILE A 295 9.99 -6.28 -18.70
C ILE A 295 8.64 -6.10 -17.98
N ALA A 296 8.13 -4.87 -17.89
CA ALA A 296 6.85 -4.61 -17.22
C ALA A 296 5.67 -5.30 -17.94
N SER A 297 5.70 -5.40 -19.27
CA SER A 297 4.63 -6.06 -20.03
C SER A 297 4.58 -7.57 -19.76
N GLU A 298 5.74 -8.22 -19.62
CA GLU A 298 5.84 -9.64 -19.27
C GLU A 298 5.27 -9.93 -17.88
N LEU A 299 5.38 -8.98 -16.96
CA LEU A 299 4.87 -9.10 -15.58
C LEU A 299 3.36 -8.94 -15.47
N ARG A 300 2.64 -8.61 -16.55
CA ARG A 300 1.20 -8.34 -16.50
C ARG A 300 0.39 -9.50 -15.93
N THR A 301 0.80 -10.75 -16.16
CA THR A 301 0.11 -11.96 -15.67
C THR A 301 0.39 -12.24 -14.19
N ILE A 302 1.51 -11.75 -13.65
CA ILE A 302 1.96 -12.03 -12.28
C ILE A 302 1.60 -10.87 -11.35
N ARG A 303 1.80 -9.63 -11.80
CA ARG A 303 1.65 -8.39 -11.02
C ARG A 303 0.38 -7.61 -11.38
N GLY A 304 -0.44 -8.15 -12.28
CA GLY A 304 -1.60 -7.46 -12.87
C GLY A 304 -2.67 -7.00 -11.87
N ASP A 305 -2.72 -7.55 -10.67
CA ASP A 305 -3.69 -7.16 -9.63
C ASP A 305 -3.13 -6.10 -8.66
N SER A 306 -1.89 -5.64 -8.85
CA SER A 306 -1.30 -4.56 -8.07
C SER A 306 -1.63 -3.20 -8.70
N GLN A 307 -2.32 -2.34 -7.94
CA GLN A 307 -2.61 -0.95 -8.31
C GLN A 307 -1.34 -0.20 -8.74
N ARG A 308 -0.26 -0.34 -7.96
CA ARG A 308 1.03 0.34 -8.20
C ARG A 308 1.70 -0.13 -9.47
N PHE A 309 1.66 -1.44 -9.72
CA PHE A 309 2.22 -2.01 -10.94
C PHE A 309 1.46 -1.55 -12.17
N ARG A 310 0.12 -1.52 -12.13
CA ARG A 310 -0.70 -0.99 -13.23
C ARG A 310 -0.41 0.48 -13.51
N PHE A 311 -0.23 1.28 -12.45
CA PHE A 311 0.20 2.67 -12.60
C PHE A 311 1.60 2.79 -13.23
N LEU A 312 2.58 1.96 -12.82
CA LEU A 312 3.90 1.89 -13.45
C LEU A 312 3.79 1.53 -14.93
N LEU A 313 3.01 0.49 -15.27
CA LEU A 313 2.82 0.04 -16.65
C LEU A 313 2.15 1.12 -17.51
N ALA A 314 1.17 1.84 -16.96
CA ALA A 314 0.54 2.98 -17.62
C ALA A 314 1.57 4.07 -17.98
N ARG A 315 2.47 4.42 -17.04
CA ARG A 315 3.54 5.40 -17.29
C ARG A 315 4.51 4.92 -18.37
N LEU A 316 4.97 3.68 -18.26
CA LEU A 316 5.91 3.10 -19.23
C LEU A 316 5.31 2.97 -20.63
N ALA A 317 4.02 2.64 -20.73
CA ALA A 317 3.29 2.60 -22.00
C ALA A 317 3.26 4.00 -22.66
N PHE A 318 2.91 5.04 -21.89
CA PHE A 318 2.91 6.42 -22.40
C PHE A 318 4.29 6.86 -22.87
N LEU A 319 5.32 6.61 -22.06
CA LEU A 319 6.72 6.94 -22.38
C LEU A 319 7.24 6.21 -23.64
N ASN A 320 6.62 5.09 -24.01
CA ASN A 320 6.92 4.34 -25.23
C ASN A 320 5.97 4.68 -26.41
N GLY A 321 5.22 5.78 -26.32
CA GLY A 321 4.33 6.25 -27.38
C GLY A 321 3.00 5.47 -27.49
N ARG A 322 2.65 4.67 -26.48
CA ARG A 322 1.42 3.87 -26.43
C ARG A 322 0.37 4.54 -25.55
N SER A 323 -0.17 5.68 -26.01
CA SER A 323 -1.08 6.50 -25.20
C SER A 323 -2.41 5.81 -24.87
N ASP A 324 -2.98 5.04 -25.80
CA ASP A 324 -4.26 4.35 -25.54
C ASP A 324 -4.08 3.23 -24.50
N GLU A 325 -3.02 2.43 -24.63
CA GLU A 325 -2.68 1.40 -23.65
C GLU A 325 -2.39 1.99 -22.28
N SER A 326 -1.71 3.13 -22.22
CA SER A 326 -1.49 3.88 -20.96
C SER A 326 -2.80 4.19 -20.24
N LEU A 327 -3.81 4.67 -20.97
CA LEU A 327 -5.13 5.01 -20.41
C LEU A 327 -5.90 3.77 -19.95
N VAL A 328 -5.80 2.66 -20.68
CA VAL A 328 -6.40 1.38 -20.28
C VAL A 328 -5.80 0.89 -18.97
N GLU A 329 -4.47 0.87 -18.86
CA GLU A 329 -3.77 0.42 -17.65
C GLU A 329 -4.04 1.33 -16.46
N LEU A 330 -4.11 2.66 -16.69
CA LEU A 330 -4.47 3.63 -15.67
C LEU A 330 -5.92 3.44 -15.19
N GLY A 331 -6.86 3.22 -16.13
CA GLY A 331 -8.26 2.92 -15.81
C GLY A 331 -8.39 1.67 -14.94
N ILE A 332 -7.66 0.59 -15.27
CA ILE A 332 -7.63 -0.61 -14.42
C ILE A 332 -7.11 -0.29 -13.02
N ALA A 333 -6.05 0.52 -12.89
CA ALA A 333 -5.50 0.90 -11.59
C ALA A 333 -6.53 1.67 -10.74
N ILE A 334 -7.22 2.65 -11.33
CA ILE A 334 -8.15 3.54 -10.65
C ILE A 334 -9.50 2.86 -10.41
N GLU A 335 -10.20 2.48 -11.48
CA GLU A 335 -11.60 2.02 -11.44
C GLU A 335 -11.74 0.62 -10.85
N ARG A 336 -10.85 -0.31 -11.24
CA ARG A 336 -10.96 -1.72 -10.84
C ARG A 336 -10.19 -2.03 -9.57
N LEU A 337 -8.98 -1.50 -9.46
CA LEU A 337 -8.10 -1.83 -8.34
C LEU A 337 -8.19 -0.81 -7.20
N GLY A 338 -8.76 0.38 -7.40
CA GLY A 338 -9.03 1.36 -6.33
C GLY A 338 -7.85 2.26 -5.98
N LEU A 339 -7.05 2.69 -6.96
CA LEU A 339 -5.97 3.66 -6.76
C LEU A 339 -6.52 5.02 -6.26
N THR A 340 -6.17 5.42 -5.04
CA THR A 340 -6.77 6.56 -4.33
C THR A 340 -6.00 7.87 -4.38
N ASP A 341 -4.68 7.86 -4.63
CA ASP A 341 -3.89 9.09 -4.70
C ASP A 341 -3.91 9.68 -6.11
N ILE A 342 -5.03 10.34 -6.39
CA ILE A 342 -5.31 10.97 -7.68
C ILE A 342 -4.47 12.23 -7.90
N ASP A 343 -4.01 12.89 -6.84
CA ASP A 343 -3.19 14.10 -6.97
C ASP A 343 -1.79 13.78 -7.51
N ALA A 344 -1.15 12.69 -7.04
CA ALA A 344 0.08 12.21 -7.66
C ALA A 344 -0.13 11.78 -9.12
N VAL A 345 -1.27 11.16 -9.45
CA VAL A 345 -1.62 10.80 -10.84
C VAL A 345 -1.73 12.06 -11.71
N LYS A 346 -2.44 13.10 -11.26
CA LYS A 346 -2.57 14.39 -11.96
C LYS A 346 -1.23 15.11 -12.14
N ALA A 347 -0.37 15.04 -11.12
CA ALA A 347 0.94 15.67 -11.12
C ALA A 347 1.96 14.94 -12.02
N CYS A 348 1.75 13.65 -12.29
CA CYS A 348 2.65 12.82 -13.06
C CYS A 348 2.78 13.31 -14.52
N ARG A 349 3.98 13.72 -14.90
CA ARG A 349 4.28 14.21 -16.27
C ARG A 349 4.35 13.08 -17.30
N ASP A 350 4.50 11.85 -16.84
CA ASP A 350 4.67 10.65 -17.67
C ASP A 350 3.33 9.96 -17.97
N LEU A 351 2.26 10.74 -18.08
CA LEU A 351 0.91 10.28 -18.41
C LEU A 351 0.28 11.19 -19.48
N PRO A 352 -0.70 10.69 -20.26
CA PRO A 352 -1.36 11.42 -21.34
C PRO A 352 -2.38 12.47 -20.82
N ARG A 353 -1.93 13.46 -20.05
CA ARG A 353 -2.77 14.44 -19.34
C ARG A 353 -3.68 15.30 -20.22
N GLN A 354 -3.38 15.38 -21.51
CA GLN A 354 -4.20 16.12 -22.47
C GLN A 354 -5.39 15.30 -23.00
N SER A 355 -5.42 13.98 -22.76
CA SER A 355 -6.52 13.11 -23.17
C SER A 355 -7.80 13.44 -22.36
N PRO A 356 -8.98 13.53 -23.00
CA PRO A 356 -10.25 13.62 -22.30
C PRO A 356 -10.47 12.47 -21.31
N ARG A 357 -10.11 11.24 -21.69
CA ARG A 357 -10.23 10.06 -20.82
C ARG A 357 -9.35 10.15 -19.58
N PHE A 358 -8.17 10.77 -19.68
CA PHE A 358 -7.34 11.02 -18.49
C PHE A 358 -8.05 11.96 -17.52
N ARG A 359 -8.73 13.00 -18.03
CA ARG A 359 -9.47 13.94 -17.19
C ARG A 359 -10.63 13.24 -16.49
N GLU A 360 -11.42 12.46 -17.23
CA GLU A 360 -12.53 11.66 -16.68
C GLU A 360 -12.08 10.69 -15.57
N LEU A 361 -10.93 10.03 -15.75
CA LEU A 361 -10.37 9.12 -14.74
C LEU A 361 -9.90 9.83 -13.46
N THR A 362 -9.63 11.14 -13.53
CA THR A 362 -9.00 11.90 -12.43
C THR A 362 -9.85 13.06 -11.91
N SER A 363 -10.99 13.36 -12.53
CA SER A 363 -11.96 14.36 -12.08
C SER A 363 -12.72 13.85 -10.86
N VAL A 364 -12.91 14.75 -9.90
CA VAL A 364 -13.92 14.55 -8.86
C VAL A 364 -15.26 14.92 -9.46
N GLU A 365 -16.16 13.94 -9.59
CA GLU A 365 -17.49 14.09 -10.17
C GLU A 365 -18.55 13.73 -9.16
N LEU A 366 -19.60 14.55 -9.08
CA LEU A 366 -20.66 14.42 -8.09
C LEU A 366 -22.01 14.65 -8.72
N GLU A 367 -23.00 14.00 -8.14
CA GLU A 367 -24.40 14.26 -8.41
C GLU A 367 -25.10 14.59 -7.09
N ALA A 368 -25.98 15.59 -7.09
CA ALA A 368 -26.77 15.96 -5.92
C ALA A 368 -28.26 15.90 -6.26
N ILE A 369 -29.00 15.08 -5.50
CA ILE A 369 -30.42 14.81 -5.71
C ILE A 369 -31.19 15.25 -4.47
N SER A 370 -32.16 16.15 -4.63
CA SER A 370 -33.00 16.61 -3.53
C SER A 370 -34.20 15.69 -3.28
N HIS A 371 -34.39 15.29 -2.02
CA HIS A 371 -35.59 14.58 -1.56
C HIS A 371 -36.34 15.45 -0.55
N ALA A 372 -37.36 16.15 -1.04
CA ALA A 372 -38.20 17.02 -0.22
C ALA A 372 -39.31 16.23 0.50
N VAL A 373 -39.53 16.54 1.77
CA VAL A 373 -40.65 16.06 2.59
C VAL A 373 -41.41 17.28 3.12
N LEU A 374 -42.67 17.11 3.55
CA LEU A 374 -43.53 18.20 4.05
C LEU A 374 -42.90 19.09 5.14
N ARG A 375 -41.90 18.60 5.87
CA ARG A 375 -41.14 19.31 6.91
C ARG A 375 -39.65 18.95 6.83
N GLY A 376 -38.96 19.58 5.88
CA GLY A 376 -37.53 19.39 5.64
C GLY A 376 -37.26 18.35 4.56
N GLY A 377 -36.02 17.90 4.47
CA GLY A 377 -35.63 16.92 3.46
C GLY A 377 -34.17 16.56 3.55
N THR A 378 -33.70 15.84 2.53
CA THR A 378 -32.31 15.39 2.45
C THR A 378 -31.80 15.62 1.04
N VAL A 379 -30.61 16.20 0.90
CA VAL A 379 -29.87 16.14 -0.36
C VAL A 379 -29.00 14.90 -0.32
N GLN A 380 -29.24 13.96 -1.23
CA GLN A 380 -28.34 12.84 -1.48
C GLN A 380 -27.21 13.30 -2.39
N VAL A 381 -25.97 13.16 -1.94
CA VAL A 381 -24.78 13.46 -2.73
C VAL A 381 -24.11 12.15 -3.11
N VAL A 382 -24.12 11.83 -4.40
CA VAL A 382 -23.56 10.59 -4.97
C VAL A 382 -22.17 10.87 -5.52
N ASN A 383 -21.19 10.04 -5.16
CA ASN A 383 -19.88 10.08 -5.81
C ASN A 383 -19.97 9.47 -7.21
N ARG A 384 -19.80 10.28 -8.25
CA ARG A 384 -19.74 9.85 -9.66
C ARG A 384 -18.31 9.73 -10.19
N SER A 385 -17.31 10.07 -9.38
CA SER A 385 -15.90 9.92 -9.74
C SER A 385 -15.56 8.45 -9.98
N SER A 386 -14.57 8.21 -10.84
CA SER A 386 -14.03 6.86 -11.13
C SER A 386 -13.30 6.20 -9.95
N PHE A 387 -13.15 6.91 -8.82
CA PHE A 387 -12.38 6.51 -7.66
C PHE A 387 -13.09 6.86 -6.35
N PRO A 388 -12.78 6.14 -5.25
CA PRO A 388 -13.31 6.48 -3.94
C PRO A 388 -12.72 7.80 -3.42
N LEU A 389 -13.55 8.60 -2.79
CA LEU A 389 -13.15 9.85 -2.14
C LEU A 389 -12.89 9.60 -0.65
N THR A 390 -11.86 10.23 -0.09
CA THR A 390 -11.55 10.16 1.35
C THR A 390 -11.67 11.52 2.01
N ASN A 391 -12.03 11.51 3.30
CA ASN A 391 -12.18 12.70 4.14
C ASN A 391 -13.08 13.76 3.48
N VAL A 392 -14.25 13.32 3.04
CA VAL A 392 -15.22 14.10 2.29
C VAL A 392 -15.96 15.05 3.22
N GLU A 393 -15.74 16.35 3.05
CA GLU A 393 -16.51 17.43 3.66
C GLU A 393 -17.54 17.94 2.65
N ILE A 394 -18.82 17.77 2.97
CA ILE A 394 -19.94 18.21 2.14
C ILE A 394 -20.58 19.42 2.77
N GLU A 395 -20.68 20.51 2.01
CA GLU A 395 -21.29 21.78 2.43
C GLU A 395 -22.48 22.11 1.53
N LEU A 396 -23.69 22.03 2.09
CA LEU A 396 -24.91 22.53 1.44
C LEU A 396 -25.10 24.01 1.78
N ARG A 397 -25.07 24.85 0.74
CA ARG A 397 -25.47 26.26 0.81
C ARG A 397 -26.83 26.44 0.19
N HIS A 398 -27.73 27.09 0.91
CA HIS A 398 -29.05 27.39 0.39
C HIS A 398 -29.57 28.74 0.88
N PRO A 399 -30.47 29.39 0.13
CA PRO A 399 -31.18 30.57 0.61
C PRO A 399 -32.12 30.18 1.75
N GLY A 400 -32.25 31.04 2.75
CA GLY A 400 -33.19 30.89 3.85
C GLY A 400 -33.69 32.25 4.34
N GLN A 401 -34.72 32.24 5.20
CA GLN A 401 -35.24 33.48 5.81
C GLN A 401 -34.13 34.15 6.64
N GLY A 402 -33.57 35.24 6.13
CA GLY A 402 -32.49 36.01 6.77
C GLY A 402 -31.08 35.83 6.18
N GLY A 403 -30.90 35.09 5.08
CA GLY A 403 -29.63 34.99 4.37
C GLY A 403 -29.28 33.57 3.90
N SER A 404 -28.02 33.33 3.54
CA SER A 404 -27.55 32.00 3.16
C SER A 404 -27.31 31.14 4.41
N ARG A 405 -27.91 29.95 4.44
CA ARG A 405 -27.65 28.92 5.45
C ARG A 405 -26.61 27.93 4.93
N ARG A 406 -25.84 27.36 5.87
CA ARG A 406 -24.76 26.41 5.62
C ARG A 406 -24.95 25.18 6.49
N ILE A 407 -25.00 24.01 5.86
CA ILE A 407 -25.05 22.71 6.53
C ILE A 407 -23.82 21.91 6.11
N GLU A 408 -23.13 21.32 7.08
CA GLU A 408 -21.93 20.53 6.84
C GLU A 408 -22.16 19.07 7.25
N THR A 409 -21.70 18.15 6.43
CA THR A 409 -21.65 16.70 6.71
C THR A 409 -20.28 16.17 6.35
N PHE A 410 -19.84 15.11 7.03
CA PHE A 410 -18.55 14.49 6.81
C PHE A 410 -18.72 12.99 6.55
N ALA A 411 -18.05 12.49 5.52
CA ALA A 411 -17.89 11.07 5.26
C ALA A 411 -16.40 10.75 5.17
N SER A 412 -15.92 9.80 5.97
CA SER A 412 -14.51 9.39 5.93
C SER A 412 -14.12 8.74 4.61
N TYR A 413 -15.08 8.08 3.96
CA TYR A 413 -14.93 7.33 2.72
C TYR A 413 -16.24 7.36 1.93
N LEU A 414 -16.17 7.54 0.62
CA LEU A 414 -17.32 7.51 -0.28
C LEU A 414 -16.92 6.81 -1.59
N ALA A 415 -17.33 5.55 -1.78
CA ALA A 415 -16.97 4.77 -2.96
C ALA A 415 -17.65 5.31 -4.23
N PRO A 416 -17.16 4.95 -5.44
CA PRO A 416 -17.89 5.24 -6.67
C PRO A 416 -19.31 4.65 -6.63
N GLY A 417 -20.31 5.51 -6.84
CA GLY A 417 -21.73 5.15 -6.77
C GLY A 417 -22.37 5.21 -5.39
N ASP A 418 -21.58 5.32 -4.31
CA ASP A 418 -22.11 5.50 -2.96
C ASP A 418 -22.63 6.94 -2.77
N ASP A 419 -23.59 7.08 -1.85
CA ASP A 419 -24.18 8.36 -1.50
C ASP A 419 -24.02 8.74 -0.03
N CYS A 420 -24.02 10.06 0.22
CA CYS A 420 -24.08 10.64 1.54
C CYS A 420 -25.29 11.56 1.62
N SER A 421 -26.11 11.38 2.66
CA SER A 421 -27.30 12.20 2.89
C SER A 421 -26.99 13.42 3.75
N VAL A 422 -27.27 14.61 3.22
CA VAL A 422 -27.16 15.89 3.93
C VAL A 422 -28.58 16.35 4.33
N PRO A 423 -28.96 16.24 5.62
CA PRO A 423 -30.28 16.65 6.06
C PRO A 423 -30.40 18.17 6.07
N TYR A 424 -31.58 18.69 5.71
CA TYR A 424 -31.93 20.10 5.83
C TYR A 424 -33.30 20.28 6.49
N ASP A 425 -33.50 21.41 7.18
CA ASP A 425 -34.73 21.73 7.90
C ASP A 425 -35.78 22.42 7.01
N ASP A 426 -36.97 22.66 7.56
CA ASP A 426 -38.11 23.32 6.89
C ASP A 426 -37.77 24.71 6.32
N SER A 427 -36.64 25.31 6.72
CA SER A 427 -36.19 26.59 6.16
C SER A 427 -35.66 26.49 4.73
N TYR A 428 -35.38 25.27 4.27
CA TYR A 428 -35.05 24.96 2.88
C TYR A 428 -36.30 24.89 1.99
N ALA A 429 -37.52 25.02 2.56
CA ALA A 429 -38.74 24.93 1.77
C ALA A 429 -38.61 25.83 0.54
N PRO A 430 -38.71 25.27 -0.69
CA PRO A 430 -38.67 26.09 -1.89
C PRO A 430 -39.75 27.15 -1.69
N VAL A 431 -39.35 28.43 -1.74
CA VAL A 431 -40.31 29.53 -1.71
C VAL A 431 -41.31 29.17 -2.79
N ILE A 432 -42.55 28.83 -2.39
CA ILE A 432 -43.57 28.29 -3.28
C ILE A 432 -43.59 29.23 -4.49
N SER A 433 -43.07 28.71 -5.60
CA SER A 433 -42.70 29.52 -6.75
C SER A 433 -43.97 30.20 -7.22
N VAL A 434 -44.05 31.52 -7.03
CA VAL A 434 -45.10 32.31 -7.66
C VAL A 434 -44.90 32.12 -9.15
N ALA A 435 -45.93 31.62 -9.84
CA ALA A 435 -45.87 31.32 -11.27
C ALA A 435 -45.31 32.55 -12.03
N GLY A 436 -44.11 32.42 -12.59
CA GLY A 436 -43.42 33.48 -13.34
C GLY A 436 -42.14 34.04 -12.71
N SER A 437 -41.72 33.62 -11.50
CA SER A 437 -40.40 33.99 -10.97
C SER A 437 -39.34 32.96 -11.37
N ASP A 438 -38.46 33.31 -12.31
CA ASP A 438 -37.24 32.57 -12.69
C ASP A 438 -36.16 32.53 -11.57
N ASN A 439 -36.52 32.87 -10.33
CA ASN A 439 -35.65 32.72 -9.17
C ASN A 439 -35.61 31.26 -8.74
N GLN A 440 -34.83 30.48 -9.48
CA GLN A 440 -34.30 29.19 -9.07
C GLN A 440 -33.44 29.38 -7.82
N ASP A 441 -34.07 29.30 -6.64
CA ASP A 441 -33.44 29.06 -5.35
C ASP A 441 -32.81 27.65 -5.32
N ARG A 442 -31.81 27.41 -6.18
CA ARG A 442 -31.07 26.16 -6.22
C ARG A 442 -30.02 26.16 -5.11
N GLY A 443 -30.15 25.21 -4.19
CA GLY A 443 -29.06 24.90 -3.27
C GLY A 443 -27.79 24.54 -4.05
N ARG A 444 -26.62 24.81 -3.46
CA ARG A 444 -25.33 24.38 -3.99
C ARG A 444 -24.64 23.47 -3.01
N ILE A 445 -24.16 22.33 -3.48
CA ILE A 445 -23.27 21.45 -2.74
C ILE A 445 -21.84 21.81 -3.12
N ASN A 446 -21.03 22.14 -2.12
CA ASN A 446 -19.57 22.19 -2.27
C ASN A 446 -19.00 20.98 -1.54
N LEU A 447 -18.24 20.17 -2.24
CA LEU A 447 -17.52 19.05 -1.67
C LEU A 447 -16.03 19.34 -1.65
N LYS A 448 -15.37 19.00 -0.56
CA LYS A 448 -13.92 18.96 -0.43
C LYS A 448 -13.50 17.57 0.02
N SER A 449 -12.41 17.08 -0.53
CA SER A 449 -11.78 15.80 -0.20
C SER A 449 -10.27 15.97 -0.25
N ASP A 450 -9.53 14.95 0.18
CA ASP A 450 -8.07 14.94 0.03
C ASP A 450 -7.65 14.94 -1.45
N GLN A 451 -8.52 14.46 -2.34
CA GLN A 451 -8.26 14.29 -3.79
C GLN A 451 -8.74 15.47 -4.65
N GLY A 452 -9.33 16.51 -4.02
CA GLY A 452 -9.81 17.70 -4.69
C GLY A 452 -11.18 18.19 -4.20
N SER A 453 -11.74 19.14 -4.93
CA SER A 453 -13.03 19.75 -4.63
C SER A 453 -13.94 19.77 -5.86
N ALA A 454 -15.24 19.64 -5.64
CA ALA A 454 -16.25 19.77 -6.68
C ALA A 454 -17.43 20.61 -6.17
N GLN A 455 -18.13 21.25 -7.10
CA GLN A 455 -19.33 22.03 -6.83
C GLN A 455 -20.43 21.56 -7.78
N VAL A 456 -21.61 21.27 -7.23
CA VAL A 456 -22.77 20.82 -8.00
C VAL A 456 -24.02 21.57 -7.54
N GLU A 457 -24.88 21.92 -8.50
CA GLU A 457 -26.21 22.46 -8.19
C GLU A 457 -27.13 21.32 -7.73
N VAL A 458 -27.95 21.60 -6.72
CA VAL A 458 -28.97 20.66 -6.27
C VAL A 458 -30.17 20.79 -7.21
N HIS A 459 -30.53 19.68 -7.85
CA HIS A 459 -31.68 19.58 -8.75
C HIS A 459 -32.94 19.07 -8.04
#